data_AF-A0A2V5NGY1-F1
#
_entry.id   AF-A0A2V5NGY1-F1
#
_cell.length_a   1.000
_cell.length_b   1.000
_cell.length_c   1.000
_cell.angle_alpha   90.00
_cell.angle_beta   90.00
_cell.angle_gamma   90.00
#
_symmetry.space_group_name_H-M   'P 1'
#
loop_
_entity.id
_entity.type
_entity.pdbx_description
1 polymer ?
#
loop_
_entity_poly.entity_id
_entity_poly.type
_entity_poly.pdbx_seq_one_letter_code
_entity_poly.pdbx_strand_id
1 'polypeptide(L)'
;MLLTFGLLVTACAQQPPTPGSTPPQPVNCRGVTSPDQQLRACVLSVGTHPNPPFNESRVEIRSMNGTVLATKDFKSPDGEHGRNVQKMEWSPDSQFFVFSTASSGGHSPWHWQTYFYDRKRKTFKEVDDFTGPVIKRNFKLSAPDWIDVQVQGTPGDPSDINTGHSVKRRLSTMN
;
A
#
# COMPACT_ATOMS: atom_id res chain seq x y z
N MET A 1 59.00 -41.40 -26.31
CA MET A 1 58.66 -40.10 -25.71
C MET A 1 57.69 -39.39 -26.64
N LEU A 2 56.39 -39.47 -26.36
CA LEU A 2 55.35 -38.60 -26.94
C LEU A 2 54.14 -38.68 -26.01
N LEU A 3 53.75 -37.53 -25.47
CA LEU A 3 52.84 -37.35 -24.36
C LEU A 3 51.37 -37.49 -24.80
N THR A 4 50.60 -38.25 -24.02
CA THR A 4 49.13 -38.22 -24.01
C THR A 4 48.65 -36.98 -23.25
N PHE A 5 47.93 -36.09 -23.94
CA PHE A 5 47.20 -34.99 -23.32
C PHE A 5 45.85 -35.50 -22.79
N GLY A 6 45.70 -35.59 -21.46
CA GLY A 6 44.42 -35.83 -20.81
C GLY A 6 43.64 -34.53 -20.66
N LEU A 7 42.42 -34.47 -21.21
CA LEU A 7 41.44 -33.43 -20.89
C LEU A 7 40.92 -33.66 -19.47
N LEU A 8 41.12 -32.70 -18.57
CA LEU A 8 40.43 -32.61 -17.29
C LEU A 8 39.13 -31.82 -17.48
N VAL A 9 38.00 -32.49 -17.35
CA VAL A 9 36.68 -31.86 -17.27
C VAL A 9 36.49 -31.41 -15.82
N THR A 10 36.58 -30.11 -15.56
CA THR A 10 36.28 -29.53 -14.25
C THR A 10 34.76 -29.57 -14.03
N ALA A 11 34.28 -30.61 -13.34
CA ALA A 11 32.91 -30.64 -12.84
C ALA A 11 32.77 -29.59 -11.72
N CYS A 12 31.97 -28.55 -11.94
CA CYS A 12 31.54 -27.67 -10.86
C CYS A 12 30.69 -28.49 -9.88
N ALA A 13 31.26 -28.81 -8.71
CA ALA A 13 30.50 -29.40 -7.62
C ALA A 13 29.45 -28.39 -7.14
N GLN A 14 28.17 -28.64 -7.44
CA GLN A 14 27.07 -27.93 -6.81
C GLN A 14 27.00 -28.37 -5.34
N GLN A 15 27.20 -27.43 -4.41
CA GLN A 15 27.03 -27.69 -2.98
C GLN A 15 25.57 -28.10 -2.72
N PRO A 16 25.32 -29.10 -1.84
CA PRO A 16 23.98 -29.45 -1.42
C PRO A 16 23.31 -28.24 -0.74
N PRO A 17 21.99 -28.04 -0.92
CA PRO A 17 21.26 -26.99 -0.22
C PRO A 17 21.41 -27.16 1.30
N THR A 18 21.76 -26.07 1.98
CA THR A 18 21.91 -25.99 3.43
C THR A 18 20.57 -26.36 4.11
N PRO A 19 20.54 -27.29 5.08
CA PRO A 19 19.33 -27.57 5.86
C PRO A 19 19.07 -26.37 6.78
N GLY A 20 18.09 -25.54 6.47
CA GLY A 20 17.71 -24.40 7.32
C GLY A 20 16.97 -23.24 6.66
N SER A 21 16.80 -23.21 5.34
CA SER A 21 15.90 -22.24 4.71
C SER A 21 14.50 -22.84 4.60
N THR A 22 13.64 -22.55 5.58
CA THR A 22 12.19 -22.73 5.40
C THR A 22 11.79 -21.98 4.14
N PRO A 23 11.14 -22.62 3.15
CA PRO A 23 10.64 -21.93 1.97
C PRO A 23 9.79 -20.74 2.43
N PRO A 24 9.95 -19.55 1.83
CA PRO A 24 9.18 -18.40 2.25
C PRO A 24 7.69 -18.74 2.21
N GLN A 25 7.04 -18.63 3.36
CA GLN A 25 5.62 -18.93 3.45
C GLN A 25 4.86 -17.92 2.58
N PRO A 26 3.91 -18.36 1.74
CA PRO A 26 3.08 -17.46 0.95
C PRO A 26 2.44 -16.40 1.85
N VAL A 27 2.43 -15.14 1.40
CA VAL A 27 1.82 -14.05 2.18
C VAL A 27 0.31 -14.26 2.27
N ASN A 28 -0.16 -14.78 3.41
CA ASN A 28 -1.57 -14.89 3.71
C ASN A 28 -2.00 -13.75 4.64
N CYS A 29 -2.51 -12.67 4.06
CA CYS A 29 -3.06 -11.52 4.78
C CYS A 29 -4.25 -10.94 3.99
N ARG A 30 -5.22 -10.33 4.67
CA ARG A 30 -6.26 -9.53 3.99
C ARG A 30 -5.58 -8.37 3.27
N GLY A 31 -5.88 -8.17 1.99
CA GLY A 31 -5.18 -7.17 1.18
C GLY A 31 -5.23 -7.45 -0.31
N VAL A 32 -4.41 -6.74 -1.06
CA VAL A 32 -4.34 -6.82 -2.53
C VAL A 32 -2.90 -7.00 -3.01
N THR A 33 -2.73 -7.87 -4.00
CA THR A 33 -1.44 -8.13 -4.67
C THR A 33 -1.24 -7.10 -5.78
N SER A 34 -0.01 -6.64 -5.99
CA SER A 34 0.33 -5.74 -7.09
C SER A 34 0.11 -6.43 -8.45
N PRO A 35 -0.21 -5.69 -9.52
CA PRO A 35 -0.44 -6.28 -10.84
C PRO A 35 0.74 -7.12 -11.36
N ASP A 36 1.99 -6.72 -11.06
CA ASP A 36 3.20 -7.47 -11.41
C ASP A 36 3.51 -8.66 -10.48
N GLN A 37 2.64 -8.93 -9.51
CA GLN A 37 2.71 -10.03 -8.56
C GLN A 37 3.98 -10.06 -7.68
N GLN A 38 4.68 -8.94 -7.54
CA GLN A 38 5.91 -8.88 -6.73
C GLN A 38 5.66 -8.49 -5.28
N LEU A 39 4.58 -7.73 -5.02
CA LEU A 39 4.26 -7.20 -3.71
C LEU A 39 2.82 -7.50 -3.32
N ARG A 40 2.57 -7.59 -2.02
CA ARG A 40 1.24 -7.62 -1.44
C ARG A 40 1.10 -6.52 -0.41
N ALA A 41 0.07 -5.69 -0.55
CA ALA A 41 -0.33 -4.73 0.46
C ALA A 41 -1.30 -5.42 1.42
N CYS A 42 -0.84 -5.69 2.64
CA CYS A 42 -1.61 -6.27 3.73
C CYS A 42 -2.28 -5.17 4.55
N VAL A 43 -3.52 -5.41 4.96
CA VAL A 43 -4.27 -4.56 5.89
C VAL A 43 -4.64 -5.41 7.10
N LEU A 44 -4.01 -5.11 8.23
CA LEU A 44 -4.18 -5.80 9.50
C LEU A 44 -5.11 -4.99 10.40
N SER A 45 -5.99 -5.66 11.14
CA SER A 45 -6.78 -5.03 12.21
C SER A 45 -5.90 -4.94 13.47
N VAL A 46 -5.74 -3.73 14.03
CA VAL A 46 -4.87 -3.47 15.19
C VAL A 46 -5.55 -2.70 16.33
N GLY A 47 -6.74 -2.15 16.09
CA GLY A 47 -7.56 -1.49 17.11
C GLY A 47 -8.41 -2.46 17.94
N THR A 48 -9.00 -1.94 19.01
CA THR A 48 -9.82 -2.68 19.98
C THR A 48 -11.31 -2.33 19.92
N HIS A 49 -11.71 -1.51 18.94
CA HIS A 49 -13.09 -1.08 18.78
C HIS A 49 -14.05 -2.29 18.78
N PRO A 50 -15.14 -2.27 19.57
CA PRO A 50 -15.98 -3.45 19.77
C PRO A 50 -16.77 -3.86 18.51
N ASN A 51 -16.98 -2.92 17.59
CA ASN A 51 -17.75 -3.11 16.37
C ASN A 51 -16.84 -3.05 15.12
N PRO A 52 -16.57 -4.17 14.42
CA PRO A 52 -16.02 -4.14 13.07
C PRO A 52 -16.98 -3.43 12.09
N PRO A 53 -16.50 -2.79 11.00
CA PRO A 53 -15.12 -2.72 10.53
C PRO A 53 -14.36 -1.49 11.09
N PHE A 54 -14.79 -0.91 12.21
CA PHE A 54 -14.19 0.32 12.76
C PHE A 54 -12.83 0.11 13.42
N ASN A 55 -12.36 -1.14 13.52
CA ASN A 55 -11.02 -1.41 14.05
C ASN A 55 -9.96 -0.70 13.23
N GLU A 56 -9.10 0.01 13.94
CA GLU A 56 -7.94 0.69 13.37
C GLU A 56 -7.09 -0.29 12.57
N SER A 57 -6.47 0.22 11.52
CA SER A 57 -5.73 -0.58 10.56
C SER A 57 -4.24 -0.33 10.63
N ARG A 58 -3.45 -1.37 10.38
CA ARG A 58 -2.05 -1.25 10.00
C ARG A 58 -1.89 -1.73 8.56
N VAL A 59 -1.27 -0.91 7.73
CA VAL A 59 -0.94 -1.26 6.35
C VAL A 59 0.52 -1.69 6.31
N GLU A 60 0.77 -2.86 5.71
CA GLU A 60 2.12 -3.36 5.46
C GLU A 60 2.29 -3.69 3.98
N ILE A 61 3.38 -3.22 3.39
CA ILE A 61 3.82 -3.68 2.07
C ILE A 61 4.78 -4.83 2.29
N ARG A 62 4.44 -6.00 1.76
CA ARG A 62 5.26 -7.21 1.87
C ARG A 62 5.70 -7.69 0.49
N SER A 63 6.91 -8.21 0.38
CA SER A 63 7.27 -9.05 -0.77
C SER A 63 6.52 -10.39 -0.69
N MET A 64 6.40 -11.08 -1.83
CA MET A 64 5.67 -12.36 -1.88
C MET A 64 6.24 -13.48 -1.00
N ASN A 65 7.47 -13.30 -0.52
CA ASN A 65 8.14 -14.20 0.42
C ASN A 65 7.82 -13.89 1.91
N GLY A 66 7.01 -12.86 2.19
CA GLY A 66 6.59 -12.47 3.53
C GLY A 66 7.40 -11.36 4.19
N THR A 67 8.53 -10.93 3.62
CA THR A 67 9.31 -9.82 4.20
C THR A 67 8.53 -8.50 4.17
N VAL A 68 8.39 -7.84 5.32
CA VAL A 68 7.78 -6.51 5.42
C VAL A 68 8.78 -5.46 4.95
N LEU A 69 8.39 -4.67 3.93
CA LEU A 69 9.21 -3.66 3.29
C LEU A 69 8.88 -2.25 3.76
N ALA A 70 7.63 -2.00 4.15
CA ALA A 70 7.17 -0.72 4.67
C ALA A 70 5.89 -0.91 5.50
N THR A 71 5.70 -0.04 6.49
CA THR A 71 4.53 -0.07 7.39
C THR A 71 3.98 1.34 7.58
N LYS A 72 2.65 1.46 7.59
CA LYS A 72 1.91 2.64 8.06
C LYS A 72 0.91 2.16 9.11
N ASP A 73 1.10 2.57 10.35
CA ASP A 73 0.24 2.20 11.47
C ASP A 73 -0.72 3.34 11.78
N PHE A 74 -2.01 3.03 11.86
CA PHE A 74 -3.06 3.97 12.25
C PHE A 74 -3.64 3.67 13.63
N LYS A 75 -2.99 2.79 14.40
CA LYS A 75 -3.38 2.51 15.77
C LYS A 75 -3.24 3.77 16.64
N SER A 76 -4.29 4.14 17.35
CA SER A 76 -4.22 5.21 18.35
C SER A 76 -3.77 4.66 19.70
N PRO A 77 -3.38 5.54 20.66
CA PRO A 77 -2.99 5.09 21.99
C PRO A 77 -4.07 4.30 22.73
N ASP A 78 -5.35 4.65 22.53
CA ASP A 78 -6.49 3.97 23.16
C ASP A 78 -7.07 2.82 22.31
N GLY A 79 -6.70 2.72 21.04
CA GLY A 79 -7.15 1.65 20.15
C GLY A 79 -8.53 1.89 19.51
N GLU A 80 -9.13 3.07 19.72
CA GLU A 80 -10.49 3.41 19.27
C GLU A 80 -10.52 4.65 18.37
N HIS A 81 -9.60 5.60 18.53
CA HIS A 81 -9.67 6.92 17.86
C HIS A 81 -8.68 7.14 16.71
N GLY A 82 -8.14 6.06 16.15
CA GLY A 82 -7.23 6.06 15.02
C GLY A 82 -7.98 6.06 13.69
N ARG A 83 -7.45 5.32 12.71
CA ARG A 83 -8.06 5.23 11.38
C ARG A 83 -8.09 3.80 10.85
N ASN A 84 -9.10 3.50 10.04
CA ASN A 84 -9.28 2.21 9.41
C ASN A 84 -9.32 2.33 7.88
N VAL A 85 -8.79 1.33 7.16
CA VAL A 85 -8.76 1.33 5.69
C VAL A 85 -10.13 0.98 5.12
N GLN A 86 -10.59 1.76 4.14
CA GLN A 86 -11.96 1.70 3.60
C GLN A 86 -12.02 1.29 2.13
N LYS A 87 -11.12 1.83 1.29
CA LYS A 87 -10.85 1.36 -0.08
C LYS A 87 -9.36 1.23 -0.25
N MET A 88 -8.93 0.25 -1.05
CA MET A 88 -7.53 0.05 -1.40
C MET A 88 -7.38 -0.50 -2.82
N GLU A 89 -6.31 -0.12 -3.51
CA GLU A 89 -6.03 -0.54 -4.89
C GLU A 89 -4.57 -0.29 -5.25
N TRP A 90 -3.98 -1.11 -6.12
CA TRP A 90 -2.69 -0.82 -6.75
C TRP A 90 -2.89 -0.04 -8.06
N SER A 91 -1.98 0.88 -8.37
CA SER A 91 -1.92 1.48 -9.69
C SER A 91 -1.66 0.41 -10.76
N PRO A 92 -2.16 0.59 -11.99
CA PRO A 92 -1.96 -0.38 -13.07
C PRO A 92 -0.49 -0.73 -13.36
N ASP A 93 0.42 0.23 -13.15
CA ASP A 93 1.87 0.06 -13.35
C ASP A 93 2.61 -0.57 -12.15
N SER A 94 1.89 -0.98 -11.09
CA SER A 94 2.45 -1.58 -9.86
C SER A 94 3.44 -0.70 -9.09
N GLN A 95 3.50 0.60 -9.39
CA GLN A 95 4.42 1.53 -8.71
C GLN A 95 3.81 2.15 -7.46
N PHE A 96 2.49 2.20 -7.35
CA PHE A 96 1.79 2.85 -6.25
C PHE A 96 0.70 1.97 -5.66
N PHE A 97 0.62 1.91 -4.33
CA PHE A 97 -0.52 1.33 -3.64
C PHE A 97 -1.29 2.45 -2.95
N VAL A 98 -2.56 2.64 -3.31
CA VAL A 98 -3.41 3.74 -2.85
C VAL A 98 -4.50 3.19 -1.94
N PHE A 99 -4.79 3.90 -0.85
CA PHE A 99 -5.89 3.54 0.04
C PHE A 99 -6.49 4.76 0.72
N SER A 100 -7.80 4.73 0.96
CA SER A 100 -8.52 5.73 1.74
C SER A 100 -8.84 5.20 3.12
N THR A 101 -8.95 6.11 4.08
CA THR A 101 -9.20 5.76 5.48
C THR A 101 -10.38 6.55 6.04
N ALA A 102 -11.09 5.97 7.02
CA ALA A 102 -12.06 6.69 7.84
C ALA A 102 -11.57 6.76 9.29
N SER A 103 -12.01 7.78 10.03
CA SER A 103 -11.81 7.82 11.47
C SER A 103 -12.54 6.64 12.14
N SER A 104 -11.86 5.96 13.05
CA SER A 104 -12.44 4.88 13.84
C SER A 104 -13.36 5.39 14.95
N GLY A 105 -13.04 6.53 15.56
CA GLY A 105 -13.84 7.15 16.63
C GLY A 105 -14.91 8.14 16.13
N GLY A 106 -15.15 8.23 14.82
CA GLY A 106 -16.20 9.07 14.26
C GLY A 106 -15.88 10.57 14.16
N HIS A 107 -14.66 11.00 14.45
CA HIS A 107 -14.23 12.38 14.20
C HIS A 107 -14.15 12.66 12.70
N SER A 108 -14.67 13.82 12.29
CA SER A 108 -14.69 14.27 10.89
C SER A 108 -15.19 13.17 9.94
N PRO A 109 -16.46 12.70 10.08
CA PRO A 109 -16.98 11.56 9.31
C PRO A 109 -17.05 11.83 7.79
N TRP A 110 -16.90 13.09 7.39
CA TRP A 110 -16.80 13.54 6.01
C TRP A 110 -15.40 13.36 5.40
N HIS A 111 -14.35 13.18 6.20
CA HIS A 111 -12.95 13.18 5.75
C HIS A 111 -12.39 11.77 5.52
N TRP A 112 -12.09 11.49 4.26
CA TRP A 112 -11.57 10.20 3.78
C TRP A 112 -10.09 10.30 3.45
N GLN A 113 -9.28 10.67 4.45
CA GLN A 113 -7.83 10.85 4.30
C GLN A 113 -7.21 9.72 3.49
N THR A 114 -6.58 10.08 2.38
CA THR A 114 -6.14 9.14 1.35
C THR A 114 -4.62 9.14 1.30
N TYR A 115 -4.07 7.94 1.16
CA TYR A 115 -2.64 7.70 1.19
C TYR A 115 -2.21 6.95 -0.06
N PHE A 116 -0.94 7.09 -0.41
CA PHE A 116 -0.28 6.19 -1.34
C PHE A 116 1.10 5.76 -0.86
N TYR A 117 1.46 4.52 -1.13
CA TYR A 117 2.82 4.01 -1.05
C TYR A 117 3.51 4.19 -2.40
N ASP A 118 4.69 4.80 -2.41
CA ASP A 118 5.58 4.87 -3.57
C ASP A 118 6.60 3.72 -3.49
N ARG A 119 6.50 2.76 -4.41
CA ARG A 119 7.37 1.58 -4.44
C ARG A 119 8.84 1.93 -4.66
N LYS A 120 9.13 2.93 -5.50
CA LYS A 120 10.51 3.34 -5.81
C LYS A 120 11.17 3.96 -4.58
N ARG A 121 10.42 4.80 -3.86
CA ARG A 121 10.92 5.51 -2.67
C ARG A 121 10.76 4.71 -1.37
N LYS A 122 9.93 3.67 -1.38
CA LYS A 122 9.56 2.84 -0.22
C LYS A 122 8.92 3.65 0.91
N THR A 123 8.14 4.67 0.59
CA THR A 123 7.52 5.56 1.56
C THR A 123 6.02 5.71 1.32
N PHE A 124 5.28 6.00 2.39
CA PHE A 124 3.89 6.41 2.32
C PHE A 124 3.77 7.93 2.34
N LYS A 125 2.80 8.46 1.59
CA LYS A 125 2.46 9.89 1.54
C LYS A 125 0.96 10.08 1.57
N GLU A 126 0.53 11.28 1.93
CA GLU A 126 -0.88 11.67 1.91
C GLU A 126 -1.21 12.30 0.57
N VAL A 127 -2.33 11.91 -0.03
CA VAL A 127 -2.86 12.54 -1.25
C VAL A 127 -3.38 13.93 -0.93
N ASP A 128 -3.98 14.08 0.26
CA ASP A 128 -4.56 15.33 0.77
C ASP A 128 -3.56 16.51 0.73
N ASP A 129 -2.25 16.25 0.95
CA ASP A 129 -1.18 17.26 0.86
C ASP A 129 -1.05 17.89 -0.55
N PHE A 130 -1.51 17.19 -1.59
CA PHE A 130 -1.36 17.59 -3.00
C PHE A 130 -2.68 17.96 -3.69
N THR A 131 -3.80 17.61 -3.06
CA THR A 131 -5.15 17.79 -3.63
C THR A 131 -6.07 18.64 -2.76
N GLY A 132 -5.76 18.80 -1.47
CA GLY A 132 -6.72 19.24 -0.46
C GLY A 132 -7.52 18.07 0.14
N PRO A 133 -8.36 18.32 1.17
CA PRO A 133 -9.02 17.29 1.95
C PRO A 133 -9.95 16.41 1.11
N VAL A 134 -9.75 15.09 1.13
CA VAL A 134 -10.57 14.16 0.35
C VAL A 134 -11.91 13.88 1.06
N ILE A 135 -13.03 14.07 0.35
CA ILE A 135 -14.39 14.03 0.94
C ILE A 135 -15.23 12.83 0.51
N LYS A 136 -14.71 11.95 -0.35
CA LYS A 136 -15.38 10.69 -0.71
C LYS A 136 -14.44 9.50 -0.50
N ARG A 137 -15.01 8.41 0.03
CA ARG A 137 -14.33 7.11 0.22
C ARG A 137 -13.62 6.62 -1.04
N ASN A 138 -14.30 6.73 -2.18
CA ASN A 138 -13.90 6.10 -3.42
C ASN A 138 -13.08 7.06 -4.29
N PHE A 139 -11.87 6.66 -4.61
CA PHE A 139 -11.02 7.24 -5.65
C PHE A 139 -11.05 6.37 -6.91
N LYS A 140 -10.56 6.88 -8.04
CA LYS A 140 -10.33 6.09 -9.26
C LYS A 140 -8.85 6.10 -9.62
N LEU A 141 -8.30 4.94 -9.97
CA LEU A 141 -6.97 4.82 -10.56
C LEU A 141 -7.09 4.59 -12.06
N SER A 142 -6.18 5.18 -12.83
CA SER A 142 -6.09 4.96 -14.27
C SER A 142 -4.63 4.96 -14.73
N ALA A 143 -4.36 4.26 -15.82
CA ALA A 143 -3.00 4.08 -16.31
C ALA A 143 -2.33 5.41 -16.72
N PRO A 144 -1.02 5.56 -16.50
CA PRO A 144 -0.17 4.61 -15.78
C PRO A 144 -0.36 4.68 -14.25
N ASP A 145 -0.46 5.90 -13.71
CA ASP A 145 -0.42 6.19 -12.27
C ASP A 145 -1.26 7.42 -11.88
N TRP A 146 -2.39 7.63 -12.55
CA TRP A 146 -3.29 8.73 -12.25
C TRP A 146 -4.25 8.36 -11.12
N ILE A 147 -4.47 9.29 -10.21
CA ILE A 147 -5.52 9.25 -9.20
C ILE A 147 -6.52 10.38 -9.45
N ASP A 148 -7.80 10.06 -9.31
CA ASP A 148 -8.92 11.02 -9.32
C ASP A 148 -9.67 10.91 -7.98
N VAL A 149 -9.79 12.03 -7.27
CA VAL A 149 -10.41 12.16 -5.95
C VAL A 149 -11.42 13.32 -5.93
N GLN A 150 -12.48 13.16 -5.15
CA GLN A 150 -13.35 14.29 -4.76
C GLN A 150 -12.78 14.95 -3.51
N VAL A 151 -12.50 16.26 -3.61
CA VAL A 151 -11.93 17.06 -2.52
C VAL A 151 -12.87 18.16 -2.09
N GLN A 152 -12.67 18.68 -0.87
CA GLN A 152 -13.47 19.74 -0.29
C GLN A 152 -13.47 21.01 -1.17
N GLY A 153 -14.61 21.68 -1.16
CA GLY A 153 -14.80 23.01 -1.73
C GLY A 153 -15.28 22.99 -3.18
N THR A 154 -15.88 24.09 -3.57
CA THR A 154 -16.26 24.44 -4.94
C THR A 154 -15.81 25.89 -5.21
N PRO A 155 -15.84 26.38 -6.45
CA PRO A 155 -15.52 27.78 -6.73
C PRO A 155 -16.41 28.79 -5.99
N GLY A 156 -17.67 28.44 -5.71
CA GLY A 156 -18.62 29.30 -5.00
C GLY A 156 -18.67 29.09 -3.49
N ASP A 157 -18.16 27.96 -3.00
CA ASP A 157 -18.12 27.61 -1.58
C ASP A 157 -16.90 26.73 -1.29
N PRO A 158 -15.77 27.31 -0.85
CA PRO A 158 -14.57 26.56 -0.48
C PRO A 158 -14.75 25.59 0.70
N SER A 159 -15.83 25.74 1.47
CA SER A 159 -16.12 24.91 2.65
C SER A 159 -16.96 23.67 2.33
N ASP A 160 -17.54 23.58 1.13
CA ASP A 160 -18.46 22.49 0.77
C ASP A 160 -17.82 21.10 0.90
N ILE A 161 -18.37 20.31 1.83
CA ILE A 161 -17.97 18.92 2.08
C ILE A 161 -18.96 17.91 1.48
N ASN A 162 -20.06 18.38 0.88
CA ASN A 162 -21.10 17.49 0.36
C ASN A 162 -20.83 17.14 -1.10
N THR A 163 -20.53 18.13 -1.92
CA THR A 163 -20.30 17.96 -3.37
C THR A 163 -18.81 17.94 -3.65
N GLY A 164 -18.10 18.99 -3.22
CA GLY A 164 -16.70 19.22 -3.51
C GLY A 164 -16.40 19.39 -5.00
N HIS A 165 -15.16 19.14 -5.39
CA HIS A 165 -14.74 19.10 -6.80
C HIS A 165 -13.77 17.95 -7.07
N SER A 166 -13.67 17.53 -8.33
CA SER A 166 -12.72 16.48 -8.74
C SER A 166 -11.33 17.07 -8.91
N VAL A 167 -10.33 16.41 -8.35
CA VAL A 167 -8.92 16.71 -8.59
C VAL A 167 -8.23 15.46 -9.12
N LYS A 168 -7.70 15.57 -10.33
CA LYS A 168 -6.90 14.52 -10.97
C LYS A 168 -5.42 14.86 -10.91
N ARG A 169 -4.61 13.94 -10.38
CA ARG A 169 -3.15 14.11 -10.22
C ARG A 169 -2.41 12.84 -10.60
N ARG A 170 -1.14 13.01 -10.92
CA ARG A 170 -0.23 11.90 -11.23
C ARG A 170 0.59 11.55 -10.00
N LEU A 171 0.55 10.29 -9.55
CA LEU A 171 1.20 9.86 -8.30
C LEU A 171 2.73 10.05 -8.36
N SER A 172 3.35 9.79 -9.50
CA SER A 172 4.80 9.97 -9.68
C SER A 172 5.29 11.42 -9.52
N THR A 173 4.42 12.42 -9.61
CA THR A 173 4.79 13.85 -9.47
C THR A 173 4.54 14.39 -8.06
N MET A 174 4.01 13.59 -7.13
CA MET A 174 3.72 13.99 -5.75
C MET A 174 4.94 13.68 -4.85
N ASN A 175 5.94 14.55 -4.90
CA ASN A 175 7.23 14.39 -4.23
C ASN A 175 7.36 15.15 -2.91
#